data_AF-A0A099KKX8-F1
#
_entry.id   AF-A0A099KKX8-F1
#
_cell.length_a   1.000
_cell.length_b   1.000
_cell.length_c   1.000
_cell.angle_alpha   90.00
_cell.angle_beta   90.00
_cell.angle_gamma   90.00
#
_symmetry.space_group_name_H-M   'P 1'
#
loop_
_entity.id
_entity.type
_entity.pdbx_description
1 polymer ?
#
loop_
_entity_poly.entity_id
_entity_poly.type
_entity_poly.pdbx_seq_one_letter_code
_entity_poly.pdbx_strand_id
1 'polypeptide(L)' 'MVQADNVDLCVKDPGKEIDIYFTTTVKIMADIWMGDTTYKKAIKTAQLTLIGHKALTQNVSQWMSNSVFTDIPPAKDI' A
#
# COMPACT_ATOMS: atom_id res chain seq x y z
N MET A 1 4.64 -11.33 -19.19
CA MET A 1 3.75 -10.33 -19.82
C MET A 1 2.85 -9.83 -18.72
N VAL A 2 2.77 -8.52 -18.46
CA VAL A 2 1.83 -7.98 -17.47
C VAL A 2 0.47 -7.90 -18.16
N GLN A 3 -0.48 -8.71 -17.70
CA GLN A 3 -1.87 -8.67 -18.17
C GLN A 3 -2.61 -7.64 -17.31
N ALA A 4 -3.36 -6.74 -17.96
CA ALA A 4 -3.86 -5.50 -17.38
C ALA A 4 -4.70 -5.65 -16.09
N ASP A 5 -5.23 -6.84 -15.81
CA ASP A 5 -6.08 -7.15 -14.66
C ASP A 5 -5.50 -8.22 -13.72
N ASN A 6 -4.25 -8.66 -13.92
CA ASN A 6 -3.61 -9.67 -13.07
C ASN A 6 -2.50 -9.00 -12.25
N VAL A 7 -2.74 -8.84 -10.94
CA VAL A 7 -1.71 -8.40 -10.00
C VAL A 7 -0.75 -9.56 -9.78
N ASP A 8 0.43 -9.47 -10.39
CA ASP A 8 1.47 -10.49 -10.26
C ASP A 8 2.40 -10.17 -9.08
N LEU A 9 2.60 -11.16 -8.20
CA LEU A 9 3.61 -11.10 -7.15
C LEU A 9 4.93 -11.68 -7.67
N CYS A 10 5.95 -10.83 -7.76
CA CYS A 10 7.29 -11.25 -8.14
C CYS A 10 8.12 -11.55 -6.89
N VAL A 11 8.43 -12.83 -6.65
CA VAL A 11 9.34 -13.24 -5.56
C VAL A 11 10.81 -13.07 -5.97
N LYS A 12 11.08 -13.09 -7.29
CA LYS A 12 12.39 -12.78 -7.88
C LYS A 12 12.31 -11.42 -8.56
N ASP A 13 13.40 -10.67 -8.51
CA ASP A 13 13.51 -9.36 -9.17
C ASP A 13 13.12 -9.50 -10.65
N PRO A 14 12.05 -8.80 -11.11
CA PRO A 14 11.60 -8.88 -12.49
C PRO A 14 12.56 -8.19 -13.48
N GLY A 15 13.63 -7.53 -13.01
CA GLY A 15 14.61 -6.82 -13.84
C GLY A 15 14.01 -5.59 -14.54
N LYS A 16 12.93 -5.05 -13.98
CA LYS A 16 12.23 -3.87 -14.50
C LYS A 16 12.52 -2.65 -13.64
N GLU A 17 12.39 -1.48 -14.25
CA GLU A 17 12.44 -0.24 -13.49
C GLU A 17 11.26 -0.16 -12.51
N ILE A 18 11.56 0.24 -11.29
CA ILE A 18 10.59 0.38 -10.21
C ILE A 18 10.07 1.81 -10.24
N ASP A 19 8.75 1.95 -10.43
CA ASP A 19 8.10 3.27 -10.51
C ASP A 19 7.95 3.95 -9.13
N ILE A 20 7.82 3.16 -8.05
CA ILE A 20 7.62 3.63 -6.68
C ILE A 20 8.23 2.68 -5.64
N TYR A 21 8.89 3.26 -4.65
CA TYR A 21 9.35 2.61 -3.44
C TYR A 21 8.51 3.01 -2.23
N PHE A 22 8.17 2.03 -1.40
CA PHE A 22 7.48 2.20 -0.12
C PHE A 22 8.46 1.88 0.99
N THR A 23 8.77 2.86 1.83
CA THR A 23 9.58 2.66 3.03
C THR A 23 8.68 2.79 4.26
N THR A 24 8.38 1.65 4.88
CA THR A 24 7.56 1.57 6.09
C THR A 24 7.82 0.25 6.83
N THR A 25 7.18 0.07 7.99
CA THR A 25 7.15 -1.23 8.67
C THR A 25 5.97 -2.07 8.15
N VAL A 26 6.09 -3.39 8.23
CA VAL A 26 5.01 -4.31 7.86
C VAL A 26 3.73 -4.01 8.66
N LYS A 27 3.87 -3.64 9.95
CA LYS A 27 2.73 -3.26 10.79
C LYS A 27 1.97 -2.07 10.21
N ILE A 28 2.66 -0.99 9.84
CA ILE A 28 2.00 0.20 9.30
C ILE A 28 1.35 -0.10 7.95
N MET A 29 1.98 -0.92 7.11
CA MET A 29 1.36 -1.35 5.86
C MET A 29 0.09 -2.17 6.10
N ALA A 30 0.11 -3.08 7.08
CA ALA A 30 -1.06 -3.88 7.46
C ALA A 30 -2.17 -2.99 8.07
N ASP A 31 -1.83 -2.06 8.95
CA ASP A 31 -2.79 -1.12 9.54
C ASP A 31 -3.43 -0.24 8.44
N ILE A 32 -2.68 0.17 7.42
CA ILE A 32 -3.24 0.90 6.26
C ILE A 32 -4.18 -0.01 5.47
N TRP A 33 -3.74 -1.24 5.16
CA TRP A 33 -4.51 -2.20 4.36
C TRP A 33 -5.81 -2.62 5.06
N MET A 34 -5.80 -2.76 6.38
CA MET A 34 -7.00 -2.99 7.20
C MET A 34 -7.83 -1.73 7.41
N GLY A 35 -7.30 -0.53 7.12
CA GLY A 35 -8.00 0.73 7.30
C GLY A 35 -7.96 1.31 8.73
N ASP A 36 -7.17 0.71 9.62
CA ASP A 36 -6.87 1.25 10.96
C ASP A 36 -6.11 2.60 10.88
N THR A 37 -5.42 2.86 9.77
CA THR A 37 -4.81 4.15 9.45
C THR A 37 -4.90 4.43 7.94
N THR A 38 -4.46 5.62 7.51
CA THR A 38 -4.48 6.03 6.10
C THR A 38 -3.07 6.33 5.59
N TYR A 39 -2.84 6.15 4.28
CA TYR A 39 -1.60 6.57 3.62
C TYR A 39 -1.22 8.01 3.98
N LYS A 40 -2.18 8.94 3.91
CA LYS A 40 -1.99 10.35 4.24
C LYS A 40 -1.53 10.54 5.69
N LYS A 41 -2.15 9.84 6.64
CA LYS A 41 -1.77 9.92 8.07
C LYS A 41 -0.37 9.35 8.28
N ALA A 42 -0.07 8.18 7.73
CA ALA A 42 1.23 7.52 7.85
C ALA A 42 2.37 8.36 7.24
N ILE A 43 2.13 9.02 6.10
CA ILE A 43 3.09 9.96 5.49
C ILE A 43 3.30 11.17 6.39
N LYS A 44 2.20 11.79 6.87
CA LYS A 44 2.27 12.96 7.76
C LYS A 44 3.04 12.68 9.06
N THR A 45 2.94 11.46 9.59
CA THR A 45 3.65 11.04 10.81
C THR A 45 5.02 10.41 10.54
N ALA A 46 5.55 10.50 9.31
CA ALA A 46 6.82 9.92 8.89
C ALA A 46 6.94 8.40 9.11
N GLN A 47 5.82 7.69 9.16
CA GLN A 47 5.75 6.23 9.31
C GLN A 47 5.74 5.52 7.93
N LEU A 48 5.41 6.25 6.88
CA LEU A 48 5.47 5.80 5.49
C LEU A 48 6.16 6.88 4.64
N THR A 49 7.17 6.49 3.87
CA THR A 49 7.78 7.34 2.85
C THR A 49 7.55 6.71 1.47
N LEU A 50 7.08 7.51 0.51
CA LEU A 50 6.89 7.12 -0.88
C LEU A 50 7.89 7.86 -1.76
N ILE A 51 8.67 7.13 -2.56
CA ILE A 51 9.64 7.70 -3.50
C ILE A 51 9.30 7.14 -4.88
N GLY A 52 8.94 8.01 -5.83
CA GLY A 52 8.53 7.57 -7.16
C GLY A 52 7.87 8.69 -7.96
N HIS A 53 7.29 8.33 -9.09
CA HIS A 53 6.64 9.31 -9.96
C HIS A 53 5.48 10.01 -9.23
N LYS A 54 5.41 11.34 -9.35
CA LYS A 54 4.43 12.18 -8.63
C LYS A 54 2.99 11.76 -8.89
N ALA A 55 2.69 11.37 -10.13
CA ALA A 55 1.37 10.90 -10.53
C ALA A 55 0.94 9.60 -9.86
N LEU A 56 1.86 8.85 -9.25
CA LEU A 56 1.56 7.62 -8.51
C LEU A 56 1.63 7.81 -6.99
N THR A 57 2.51 8.70 -6.51
CA THR A 57 2.64 9.00 -5.08
C THR A 57 1.50 9.87 -4.55
N GLN A 58 0.94 10.77 -5.37
CA GLN A 58 -0.14 11.68 -4.93
C GLN A 58 -1.53 11.03 -4.86
N ASN A 59 -1.76 9.95 -5.60
CA ASN A 59 -3.04 9.25 -5.69
C ASN A 59 -2.92 7.77 -5.28
N VAL A 60 -2.00 7.43 -4.37
CA VAL A 60 -1.74 6.04 -3.93
C VAL A 60 -3.00 5.26 -3.57
N SER A 61 -3.95 5.89 -2.88
CA SER A 61 -5.24 5.26 -2.51
C SER A 61 -6.13 4.87 -3.70
N GLN A 62 -5.91 5.44 -4.88
CA GLN A 62 -6.71 5.17 -6.07
C GLN A 62 -6.33 3.84 -6.73
N TRP A 63 -5.04 3.49 -6.70
CA TRP A 63 -4.52 2.28 -7.35
C TRP A 63 -4.07 1.21 -6.35
N MET A 64 -3.87 1.56 -5.08
CA MET A 64 -3.64 0.63 -3.97
C MET A 64 -4.80 0.72 -2.98
N SER A 65 -5.87 -0.01 -3.27
CA SER A 65 -7.06 -0.07 -2.42
C SER A 65 -6.80 -0.83 -1.12
N ASN A 66 -7.58 -0.49 -0.09
CA ASN A 66 -7.60 -1.22 1.16
C ASN A 66 -8.31 -2.57 1.01
N SER A 67 -8.18 -3.41 2.03
CA SER A 67 -8.86 -4.68 2.15
C SER A 67 -10.38 -4.52 2.11
N VAL A 68 -11.08 -5.54 1.60
CA VAL A 68 -12.55 -5.64 1.66
C VAL A 68 -13.08 -5.75 3.09
N PHE A 69 -12.20 -6.00 4.06
CA PHE A 69 -12.54 -6.19 5.47
C PHE A 69 -12.35 -4.93 6.33
N THR A 70 -12.12 -3.77 5.73
CA THR A 70 -11.85 -2.53 6.48
C THR A 70 -12.99 -2.13 7.44
N ASP A 71 -14.22 -2.46 7.12
CA ASP A 71 -15.38 -2.15 7.97
C ASP A 71 -15.68 -3.23 9.01
N ILE A 72 -14.85 -4.28 9.11
CA ILE A 72 -15.03 -5.36 10.07
C ILE A 72 -14.31 -5.02 11.38
N PRO A 73 -15.00 -5.05 12.54
CA PRO A 73 -14.37 -4.82 13.83
C PRO A 73 -13.27 -5.83 14.14
N PRO A 74 -12.22 -5.43 14.88
CA PRO A 74 -11.20 -6.37 15.36
C PRO A 74 -11.81 -7.50 16.17
N ALA A 75 -11.23 -8.71 16.07
CA ALA A 75 -11.73 -9.91 16.76
C ALA A 75 -11.82 -9.78 18.30
N LYS A 76 -11.08 -8.84 18.89
CA LYS A 76 -11.11 -8.53 20.34
C LYS A 76 -12.34 -7.72 20.76
N ASP A 77 -13.04 -7.10 19.81
CA ASP A 77 -14.19 -6.22 20.05
C ASP A 77 -15.53 -6.92 19.72
N ILE A 78 -15.49 -8.25 19.54
CA ILE A 78 -16.61 -9.16 19.25
C ILE A 78 -16.74 -10.16 20.40
#